data_AF-A0AA85J7R3-F1
#
_entry.id   AF-A0AA85J7R3-F1
#
_cell.length_a   1.000
_cell.length_b   1.000
_cell.length_c   1.000
_cell.angle_alpha   90.00
_cell.angle_beta   90.00
_cell.angle_gamma   90.00
#
_symmetry.space_group_name_H-M   'P 1'
#
loop_
_entity.id
_entity.type
_entity.pdbx_description
1 polymer ?
#
loop_
_entity_poly.entity_id
_entity_poly.type
_entity_poly.pdbx_seq_one_letter_code
_entity_poly.pdbx_strand_id
1 'polypeptide(L)'
;MEYYSDEPIRNSLTRICFATYEQMELYKQFPEVVGIDSTYNTNKGKYSLFQLLVTDNFGRGRPVLFAWTRKEFKRDVVWILDCFRQIME
;
A
#
# COMPACT_ATOMS: atom_id res chain seq x y z
N MET A 1 16.25 16.73 17.98
CA MET A 1 15.93 15.42 17.37
C MET A 1 15.12 14.65 18.40
N GLU A 2 13.82 14.48 18.17
CA GLU A 2 13.00 13.63 19.04
C GLU A 2 13.26 12.17 18.69
N TYR A 3 13.82 11.44 19.65
CA TYR A 3 13.99 9.99 19.57
C TYR A 3 12.61 9.34 19.72
N TYR A 4 11.93 9.08 18.61
CA TYR A 4 10.79 8.17 18.63
C TYR A 4 11.31 6.78 19.01
N SER A 5 10.88 6.27 20.16
CA SER A 5 11.13 4.89 20.56
C SER A 5 10.64 3.94 19.46
N ASP A 6 11.49 3.01 19.04
CA ASP A 6 11.09 1.90 18.14
C ASP A 6 10.10 0.93 18.83
N GLU A 7 9.87 1.09 20.13
CA GLU A 7 8.84 0.34 20.84
C GLU A 7 7.44 0.80 20.41
N PRO A 8 6.59 -0.13 19.91
CA PRO A 8 5.23 0.21 19.57
C PRO A 8 4.48 0.64 20.82
N ILE A 9 3.99 1.89 20.83
CA ILE A 9 3.00 2.33 21.81
C ILE A 9 1.84 1.33 21.75
N ARG A 10 1.47 0.75 22.88
CA ARG A 10 0.34 -0.20 23.00
C ARG A 10 -0.91 0.48 22.38
N ASN A 11 -1.59 -0.20 21.45
CA ASN A 11 -2.67 0.33 20.59
C ASN A 11 -2.27 1.33 19.48
N SER A 12 -1.00 1.37 19.06
CA SER A 12 -0.63 2.16 17.87
C SER A 12 -1.09 1.49 16.57
N LEU A 13 -1.61 2.30 15.65
CA LEU A 13 -1.88 1.89 14.28
C LEU A 13 -0.57 1.40 13.64
N THR A 14 -0.62 0.23 13.00
CA THR A 14 0.58 -0.39 12.40
C THR A 14 0.49 -0.47 10.90
N ARG A 15 -0.74 -0.64 10.37
CA ARG A 15 -1.02 -0.84 8.96
C ARG A 15 -2.35 -0.21 8.58
N ILE A 16 -2.42 0.39 7.39
CA ILE A 16 -3.64 0.89 6.75
C ILE A 16 -3.62 0.41 5.30
N CYS A 17 -4.76 0.01 4.75
CA CYS A 17 -4.90 -0.33 3.34
C CYS A 17 -6.22 0.21 2.83
N PHE A 18 -6.22 0.82 1.65
CA PHE A 18 -7.42 1.37 1.03
C PHE A 18 -7.25 1.49 -0.48
N ALA A 19 -8.38 1.53 -1.18
CA ALA A 19 -8.49 1.93 -2.57
C ALA A 19 -9.72 2.84 -2.72
N THR A 20 -9.68 3.78 -3.65
CA THR A 20 -10.86 4.55 -4.03
C THR A 20 -11.71 3.75 -5.02
N TYR A 21 -12.95 4.19 -5.21
CA TYR A 21 -13.84 3.59 -6.21
C TYR A 21 -13.22 3.62 -7.61
N GLU A 22 -12.61 4.73 -8.03
CA GLU A 22 -11.95 4.87 -9.33
C GLU A 22 -10.77 3.92 -9.50
N GLN A 23 -10.04 3.64 -8.41
CA GLN A 23 -8.94 2.68 -8.43
C GLN A 23 -9.43 1.24 -8.62
N MET A 24 -10.56 0.90 -7.98
CA MET A 24 -11.22 -0.40 -8.17
C MET A 24 -11.73 -0.55 -9.60
N GLU A 25 -12.38 0.48 -10.16
CA GLU A 25 -12.83 0.47 -11.56
C GLU A 25 -11.66 0.40 -12.54
N LEU A 26 -10.55 1.08 -12.24
CA LEU A 26 -9.33 1.00 -13.05
C LEU A 26 -8.77 -0.43 -13.08
N TYR A 27 -8.74 -1.12 -11.94
CA TYR A 27 -8.34 -2.53 -11.89
C TYR A 27 -9.29 -3.42 -12.68
N LYS A 28 -10.61 -3.21 -12.61
CA LYS A 28 -11.58 -3.96 -13.43
C LYS A 28 -11.33 -3.79 -14.92
N GLN A 29 -10.90 -2.61 -15.35
CA GLN A 29 -10.57 -2.33 -16.74
C GLN A 29 -9.20 -2.93 -17.14
N PHE A 30 -8.24 -2.95 -16.22
CA PHE A 30 -6.87 -3.42 -16.44
C PHE A 30 -6.45 -4.38 -15.31
N PRO A 31 -6.88 -5.66 -15.32
CA PRO A 31 -6.75 -6.56 -14.18
C PRO A 31 -5.35 -7.14 -13.97
N GLU A 32 -4.35 -6.65 -14.71
CA GLU A 32 -2.97 -7.07 -14.56
C GLU A 32 -2.21 -6.11 -13.64
N VAL A 33 -1.91 -6.57 -12.43
CA VAL A 33 -0.97 -5.88 -11.53
C VAL A 33 0.45 -6.20 -11.98
N VAL A 34 1.18 -5.17 -12.39
CA VAL A 34 2.52 -5.29 -12.98
C VAL A 34 3.64 -4.92 -12.01
N GLY A 35 3.31 -4.37 -10.84
CA GLY A 35 4.32 -3.92 -9.91
C GLY A 35 3.81 -3.60 -8.51
N ILE A 36 4.74 -3.68 -7.57
CA ILE A 36 4.63 -3.14 -6.21
C ILE A 36 5.77 -2.16 -6.00
N ASP A 37 5.45 -0.94 -5.59
CA ASP A 37 6.43 0.07 -5.21
C ASP A 37 6.31 0.35 -3.71
N SER A 38 7.44 0.56 -3.04
CA SER A 38 7.47 1.05 -1.66
C SER A 38 8.36 2.27 -1.53
N THR A 39 7.83 3.32 -0.91
CA THR A 39 8.56 4.55 -0.59
C THR A 39 8.52 4.79 0.92
N TYR A 40 9.69 4.77 1.56
CA TYR A 40 9.83 5.05 2.99
C TYR A 40 9.77 6.55 3.30
N ASN A 41 9.34 6.89 4.53
CA ASN A 41 9.36 8.24 5.09
C ASN A 41 8.50 9.29 4.33
N THR A 42 7.33 8.87 3.84
CA THR A 42 6.38 9.75 3.13
C THR A 42 5.52 10.60 4.06
N ASN A 43 5.56 10.35 5.37
CA ASN A 43 4.69 10.99 6.36
C ASN A 43 5.41 11.18 7.71
N LYS A 44 4.89 12.09 8.54
CA LYS A 44 5.43 12.37 9.89
C LYS A 44 5.49 11.14 10.81
N GLY A 45 4.67 10.12 10.53
CA GLY A 45 4.62 8.87 11.27
C GLY A 45 5.66 7.83 10.84
N LYS A 46 6.52 8.13 9.86
CA LYS A 46 7.54 7.22 9.31
C LYS A 46 6.96 5.89 8.79
N TYR A 47 5.73 5.87 8.30
CA TYR A 47 5.20 4.71 7.60
C TYR A 47 5.80 4.66 6.18
N SER A 48 6.07 3.46 5.71
CA SER A 48 6.28 3.18 4.29
C SER A 48 4.95 3.23 3.56
N LEU A 49 4.94 3.88 2.39
CA LEU A 49 3.83 3.84 1.46
C LEU A 49 4.10 2.74 0.43
N PHE A 50 3.19 1.78 0.35
CA PHE A 50 3.12 0.77 -0.68
C PHE A 50 2.05 1.13 -1.72
N GLN A 51 2.35 0.84 -2.98
CA GLN A 51 1.46 1.01 -4.12
C GLN A 51 1.43 -0.27 -4.94
N LEU A 52 0.24 -0.79 -5.25
CA LEU A 52 0.07 -1.79 -6.31
C LEU A 52 -0.29 -1.08 -7.60
N LEU A 53 0.41 -1.41 -8.68
CA LEU A 53 0.33 -0.70 -9.95
C LEU A 53 -0.24 -1.61 -11.05
N VAL A 54 -1.17 -1.07 -11.82
CA VAL A 54 -1.59 -1.64 -13.12
C VAL A 54 -0.99 -0.80 -14.25
N THR A 55 -0.97 -1.33 -15.47
CA THR A 55 -0.60 -0.57 -16.66
C THR A 55 -1.85 -0.14 -17.42
N ASP A 56 -2.01 1.16 -17.64
CA ASP A 56 -3.10 1.69 -18.46
C ASP A 56 -2.83 1.53 -19.97
N ASN A 57 -3.81 1.90 -20.79
CA ASN A 57 -3.71 1.83 -22.26
C ASN A 57 -2.64 2.76 -22.88
N PHE A 58 -2.04 3.66 -22.10
CA PHE A 58 -0.92 4.50 -22.52
C PHE A 58 0.43 3.93 -22.05
N GLY A 59 0.44 2.72 -21.48
CA GLY A 59 1.66 2.09 -20.96
C GLY A 59 2.13 2.69 -19.63
N ARG A 60 1.27 3.42 -18.90
CA ARG A 60 1.65 4.10 -17.66
C ARG A 60 1.24 3.28 -16.45
N GLY A 61 2.13 3.21 -15.46
CA GLY A 61 1.82 2.67 -14.15
C GLY A 61 0.81 3.55 -13.42
N ARG A 62 -0.29 2.95 -12.95
CA ARG A 62 -1.34 3.64 -12.20
C ARG A 62 -1.60 2.88 -10.89
N PRO A 63 -1.56 3.56 -9.73
CA PRO A 63 -1.81 2.90 -8.46
C PRO A 63 -3.29 2.54 -8.32
N VAL A 64 -3.55 1.27 -8.02
CA VAL A 64 -4.90 0.74 -7.77
C VAL A 64 -5.15 0.43 -6.28
N LEU A 65 -4.10 0.39 -5.47
CA LEU A 65 -4.22 0.20 -4.03
C LEU A 65 -3.07 0.89 -3.32
N PHE A 66 -3.40 1.52 -2.20
CA PHE A 66 -2.44 2.13 -1.29
C PHE A 66 -2.42 1.38 0.03
N ALA A 67 -1.23 1.17 0.57
CA ALA A 67 -1.07 0.70 1.94
C ALA A 67 0.03 1.47 2.67
N TRP A 68 -0.19 1.73 3.96
CA TRP A 68 0.81 2.26 4.86
C TRP A 68 1.20 1.21 5.86
N THR A 69 2.50 0.96 6.03
CA THR A 69 3.01 0.00 7.02
C THR A 69 4.14 0.64 7.81
N ARG A 70 4.22 0.36 9.13
CA ARG A 70 5.35 0.87 9.94
C ARG A 70 6.68 0.20 9.60
N LYS A 71 6.65 -1.01 9.04
CA LYS A 71 7.81 -1.83 8.69
C LYS A 71 7.53 -2.51 7.35
N GLU A 72 8.58 -2.91 6.66
CA GLU A 72 8.53 -3.48 5.31
C GLU A 72 8.93 -4.96 5.31
N PHE A 73 8.45 -5.73 6.30
CA PHE A 73 8.78 -7.15 6.35
C PHE A 73 7.92 -7.96 5.36
N LYS A 74 8.34 -9.19 5.05
CA LYS A 74 7.56 -10.12 4.22
C LYS A 74 6.09 -10.23 4.66
N ARG A 75 5.82 -10.27 5.97
CA ARG A 75 4.45 -10.34 6.52
C ARG A 75 3.60 -9.11 6.19
N ASP A 76 4.22 -7.95 6.04
CA ASP A 76 3.54 -6.70 5.70
C ASP A 76 3.14 -6.74 4.21
N VAL A 77 4.01 -7.23 3.34
CA VAL A 77 3.70 -7.46 1.91
C VAL A 77 2.60 -8.51 1.73
N VAL A 78 2.67 -9.65 2.43
CA VAL A 78 1.60 -10.67 2.39
C VAL A 78 0.26 -10.08 2.82
N TRP A 79 0.25 -9.28 3.89
CA TRP A 79 -0.96 -8.60 4.35
C TRP A 79 -1.53 -7.61 3.31
N ILE A 80 -0.67 -6.89 2.58
CA ILE A 80 -1.09 -6.01 1.49
C ILE A 80 -1.78 -6.81 0.37
N LEU A 81 -1.24 -7.98 0.01
CA LEU A 81 -1.84 -8.85 -1.00
C LEU A 81 -3.18 -9.43 -0.54
N ASP A 82 -3.30 -9.76 0.75
CA ASP A 82 -4.58 -10.18 1.34
C ASP A 82 -5.63 -9.06 1.27
N CYS A 83 -5.24 -7.82 1.57
CA CYS A 83 -6.13 -6.68 1.43
C CYS A 83 -6.51 -6.41 -0.03
N PHE A 84 -5.56 -6.53 -0.96
CA PHE A 84 -5.85 -6.41 -2.39
C PHE A 84 -6.92 -7.42 -2.81
N ARG A 85 -6.75 -8.69 -2.42
CA ARG A 85 -7.73 -9.74 -2.69
C ARG A 85 -9.12 -9.38 -2.12
N GLN A 86 -9.19 -8.88 -0.88
CA GLN A 86 -10.46 -8.52 -0.24
C GLN A 86 -11.16 -7.29 -0.83
N ILE A 87 -10.39 -6.35 -1.38
CA ILE A 87 -10.93 -5.10 -1.93
C ILE A 87 -11.34 -5.29 -3.40
N MET A 88 -10.59 -6.09 -4.15
CA MET A 88 -10.73 -6.20 -5.60
C MET A 88 -11.55 -7.40 -6.06
N GLU A 89 -11.73 -8.42 -5.21
CA GLU A 89 -12.60 -9.60 -5.45
C GLU A 89 -13.88 -9.54 -4.61
#